data_AF-A0A0M1JET9-F1
#
_entry.id   AF-A0A0M1JET9-F1
#
_cell.length_a   1.000
_cell.length_b   1.000
_cell.length_c   1.000
_cell.angle_alpha   90.00
_cell.angle_beta   90.00
_cell.angle_gamma   90.00
#
_symmetry.space_group_name_H-M   'P 1'
#
loop_
_entity.id
_entity.type
_entity.pdbx_description
1 polymer ?
#
loop_
_entity_poly.entity_id
_entity_poly.type
_entity_poly.pdbx_seq_one_letter_code
_entity_poly.pdbx_strand_id
1 'polypeptide(L)'
;MGPNNAIAVTTDAVYVAGEAWSTNFPGTNDSIQPNHSSSMDGVISKLSLDLPRIIQSTYFGGNNSDSIKTMAINANAVYVAGITLSNSLPVISGGAQSTYGGGIYGGDAMIAKIPLSLNSQIINSCYNLCLPSRGGWRSILQQMD
;
A
#
# COMPACT_ATOMS: atom_id res chain seq x y z
N MET A 1 13.85 -7.58 -13.70
CA MET A 1 12.99 -7.39 -12.50
C MET A 1 11.84 -8.37 -12.64
N GLY A 2 11.66 -9.30 -11.70
CA GLY A 2 10.59 -10.32 -11.76
C GLY A 2 9.20 -9.71 -11.55
N PRO A 3 8.11 -10.45 -11.83
CA PRO A 3 6.76 -9.96 -11.61
C PRO A 3 6.53 -9.80 -10.10
N ASN A 4 6.47 -8.55 -9.64
CA ASN A 4 6.38 -8.23 -8.21
C ASN A 4 4.94 -7.97 -7.81
N ASN A 5 4.11 -8.99 -7.88
CA ASN A 5 2.73 -8.92 -7.42
C ASN A 5 2.61 -9.67 -6.09
N ALA A 6 1.75 -9.18 -5.21
CA ALA A 6 1.42 -9.81 -3.94
C ALA A 6 -0.01 -10.32 -3.97
N ILE A 7 -0.26 -11.45 -3.30
CA ILE A 7 -1.61 -12.00 -3.10
C ILE A 7 -1.77 -12.43 -1.64
N ALA A 8 -2.94 -12.16 -1.08
CA ALA A 8 -3.33 -12.62 0.26
C ALA A 8 -4.83 -12.97 0.26
N VAL A 9 -5.20 -13.99 1.03
CA VAL A 9 -6.58 -14.48 1.11
C VAL A 9 -7.08 -14.33 2.55
N THR A 10 -8.31 -13.83 2.69
CA THR A 10 -9.05 -13.75 3.96
C THR A 10 -10.25 -14.67 3.91
N THR A 11 -11.02 -14.76 5.00
CA THR A 11 -12.28 -15.55 5.01
C THR A 11 -13.34 -15.03 4.06
N ASP A 12 -13.24 -13.76 3.61
CA ASP A 12 -14.32 -13.06 2.89
C ASP A 12 -13.90 -12.54 1.51
N ALA A 13 -12.59 -12.45 1.23
CA ALA A 13 -12.07 -11.83 0.02
C ALA A 13 -10.63 -12.26 -0.31
N VAL A 14 -10.27 -12.11 -1.59
CA VAL A 14 -8.89 -12.16 -2.07
C VAL A 14 -8.38 -10.74 -2.26
N TYR A 15 -7.17 -10.45 -1.79
CA TYR A 15 -6.49 -9.19 -2.02
C TYR A 15 -5.28 -9.43 -2.92
N VAL A 16 -5.11 -8.55 -3.90
CA VAL A 16 -3.93 -8.52 -4.76
C VAL A 16 -3.34 -7.13 -4.74
N ALA A 17 -2.02 -7.05 -4.86
CA ALA A 17 -1.35 -5.79 -5.11
C ALA A 17 -0.25 -5.92 -6.14
N GLY A 18 0.05 -4.80 -6.78
CA GLY A 18 1.10 -4.71 -7.79
C GLY A 18 1.24 -3.26 -8.23
N GLU A 19 1.44 -3.08 -9.53
CA GLU A 19 1.58 -1.77 -10.17
C GLU A 19 0.59 -1.63 -11.33
N ALA A 20 0.10 -0.41 -11.54
CA ALA A 20 -0.77 -0.05 -12.64
C ALA A 20 -0.17 1.13 -13.42
N TRP A 21 -0.02 0.91 -14.73
CA TRP A 21 0.36 1.94 -15.71
C TRP A 21 -0.87 2.62 -16.33
N SER A 22 -2.05 2.04 -16.11
CA SER A 22 -3.31 2.53 -16.63
C SER A 22 -3.97 3.51 -15.67
N THR A 23 -4.66 4.51 -16.22
CA THR A 23 -5.39 5.54 -15.46
C THR A 23 -6.87 5.18 -15.21
N ASN A 24 -7.33 4.03 -15.70
CA ASN A 24 -8.72 3.59 -15.68
C ASN A 24 -8.90 2.21 -15.02
N PHE A 25 -8.16 1.94 -13.93
CA PHE A 25 -8.27 0.67 -13.22
C PHE A 25 -9.68 0.49 -12.62
N PRO A 26 -10.32 -0.68 -12.77
CA PRO A 26 -11.69 -0.88 -12.30
C PRO A 26 -11.83 -0.86 -10.77
N GLY A 27 -12.97 -0.36 -10.30
CA GLY A 27 -13.35 -0.39 -8.88
C GLY A 27 -12.65 0.64 -8.01
N THR A 28 -12.06 1.70 -8.59
CA THR A 28 -11.37 2.76 -7.83
C THR A 28 -12.29 3.88 -7.33
N ASN A 29 -13.55 3.91 -7.75
CA ASN A 29 -14.54 4.88 -7.27
C ASN A 29 -14.68 4.80 -5.74
N ASP A 30 -14.75 5.96 -5.08
CA ASP A 30 -14.85 6.10 -3.62
C ASP A 30 -13.74 5.39 -2.81
N SER A 31 -12.61 5.10 -3.48
CA SER A 31 -11.43 4.55 -2.85
C SER A 31 -10.58 5.62 -2.17
N ILE A 32 -9.54 5.18 -1.49
CA ILE A 32 -8.54 6.04 -0.86
C ILE A 32 -7.86 6.96 -1.88
N GLN A 33 -7.44 6.39 -3.01
CA GLN A 33 -6.84 7.14 -4.12
C GLN A 33 -7.52 6.67 -5.41
N PRO A 34 -8.58 7.38 -5.84
CA PRO A 34 -9.38 6.97 -7.00
C PRO A 34 -8.66 7.19 -8.33
N ASN A 35 -7.70 8.12 -8.36
CA ASN A 35 -6.97 8.51 -9.55
C ASN A 35 -5.48 8.20 -9.42
N HIS A 36 -4.93 7.66 -10.49
CA HIS A 36 -3.49 7.54 -10.71
C HIS A 36 -2.81 8.92 -10.68
N SER A 37 -1.64 9.04 -10.06
CA SER A 37 -0.96 10.32 -9.78
C SER A 37 0.40 10.46 -10.48
N SER A 38 0.87 9.43 -11.18
CA SER A 38 2.15 9.44 -11.89
C SER A 38 2.09 8.71 -13.25
N SER A 39 3.19 8.10 -13.71
CA SER A 39 3.23 7.16 -14.85
C SER A 39 3.03 5.69 -14.44
N MET A 40 3.24 5.36 -13.16
CA MET A 40 3.06 4.02 -12.60
C MET A 40 2.85 4.15 -11.10
N ASP A 41 1.68 3.76 -10.58
CA ASP A 41 1.47 3.71 -9.13
C ASP A 41 1.21 2.28 -8.68
N GLY A 42 1.35 2.06 -7.38
CA GLY A 42 0.84 0.85 -6.75
C GLY A 42 -0.67 0.73 -6.96
N VAL A 43 -1.17 -0.49 -7.03
CA VAL A 43 -2.60 -0.77 -6.96
C VAL A 43 -2.85 -1.85 -5.92
N ILE A 44 -3.90 -1.69 -5.11
CA ILE A 44 -4.45 -2.74 -4.25
C ILE A 44 -5.87 -3.01 -4.72
N SER A 45 -6.21 -4.29 -4.92
CA SER A 45 -7.56 -4.71 -5.26
C SER A 45 -8.06 -5.77 -4.30
N LYS A 46 -9.32 -5.63 -3.92
CA LYS A 46 -10.13 -6.61 -3.19
C LYS A 46 -11.09 -7.26 -4.16
N LEU A 47 -11.03 -8.58 -4.25
CA LEU A 47 -11.86 -9.41 -5.13
C LEU A 47 -12.75 -10.33 -4.30
N SER A 48 -13.84 -10.77 -4.91
CA SER A 48 -14.65 -11.86 -4.37
C SER A 48 -13.84 -13.16 -4.34
N LEU A 49 -14.16 -14.06 -3.41
CA LEU A 49 -13.41 -15.32 -3.22
C LEU A 49 -13.46 -16.26 -4.43
N ASP A 50 -14.54 -16.18 -5.22
CA ASP A 50 -14.70 -16.89 -6.47
C ASP A 50 -13.94 -16.23 -7.64
N LEU A 51 -13.38 -15.03 -7.43
CA LEU A 51 -12.56 -14.22 -8.35
C LEU A 51 -13.21 -13.47 -9.54
N PRO A 52 -14.49 -13.62 -9.95
CA PRO A 52 -15.03 -12.92 -11.12
C PRO A 52 -15.27 -11.43 -10.87
N ARG A 53 -15.27 -10.98 -9.61
CA ARG A 53 -15.68 -9.61 -9.26
C ARG A 53 -14.59 -8.89 -8.49
N ILE A 54 -14.20 -7.73 -9.00
CA ILE A 54 -13.49 -6.70 -8.22
C ILE A 54 -14.52 -6.01 -7.34
N ILE A 55 -14.33 -6.12 -6.02
CA ILE A 55 -15.19 -5.50 -5.01
C ILE A 55 -14.79 -4.03 -4.85
N GLN A 56 -13.48 -3.77 -4.75
CA GLN A 56 -12.92 -2.42 -4.60
C GLN A 56 -11.44 -2.46 -5.04
N SER A 57 -10.95 -1.36 -5.59
CA SER A 57 -9.53 -1.11 -5.82
C SER A 57 -9.15 0.29 -5.34
N THR A 58 -7.86 0.52 -5.15
CA THR A 58 -7.29 1.86 -4.94
C THR A 58 -5.92 1.93 -5.60
N TYR A 59 -5.59 3.08 -6.16
CA TYR A 59 -4.19 3.39 -6.44
C TYR A 59 -3.45 3.66 -5.11
N PHE A 60 -2.13 3.62 -5.15
CA PHE A 60 -1.26 4.04 -4.07
C PHE A 60 0.07 4.55 -4.64
N GLY A 61 0.18 5.86 -4.75
CA GLY A 61 1.37 6.53 -5.27
C GLY A 61 1.24 8.05 -5.22
N GLY A 62 2.34 8.73 -5.51
CA GLY A 62 2.47 10.18 -5.50
C GLY A 62 2.86 10.73 -6.87
N ASN A 63 3.76 11.70 -6.88
CA ASN A 63 4.15 12.45 -8.07
C ASN A 63 5.16 11.73 -9.00
N ASN A 64 5.55 10.51 -8.69
CA ASN A 64 6.53 9.73 -9.44
C ASN A 64 6.21 8.23 -9.34
N SER A 65 7.01 7.38 -9.99
CA SER A 65 6.70 5.96 -10.06
C SER A 65 6.77 5.27 -8.70
N ASP A 66 5.70 4.56 -8.35
CA ASP A 66 5.54 3.84 -7.11
C ASP A 66 5.05 2.42 -7.38
N SER A 67 5.46 1.47 -6.55
CA SER A 67 5.06 0.07 -6.73
C SER A 67 4.94 -0.66 -5.42
N ILE A 68 3.90 -1.49 -5.31
CA ILE A 68 3.71 -2.40 -4.20
C ILE A 68 4.33 -3.74 -4.56
N LYS A 69 5.14 -4.29 -3.66
CA LYS A 69 5.92 -5.52 -3.88
C LYS A 69 5.50 -6.66 -2.97
N THR A 70 4.90 -6.35 -1.82
CA THR A 70 4.46 -7.36 -0.84
C THR A 70 3.25 -6.88 -0.05
N MET A 71 2.53 -7.83 0.55
CA MET A 71 1.33 -7.59 1.33
C MET A 71 1.24 -8.57 2.50
N ALA A 72 0.78 -8.08 3.65
CA ALA A 72 0.33 -8.87 4.78
C ALA A 72 -1.05 -8.38 5.23
N ILE A 73 -1.88 -9.26 5.79
CA ILE A 73 -3.24 -8.91 6.23
C ILE A 73 -3.47 -9.43 7.64
N ASN A 74 -4.12 -8.61 8.47
CA ASN A 74 -4.68 -9.03 9.74
C ASN A 74 -6.20 -8.74 9.78
N ALA A 75 -6.85 -9.00 10.92
CA ALA A 75 -8.30 -8.83 11.07
C ALA A 75 -8.83 -7.41 10.79
N ASN A 76 -7.97 -6.39 10.80
CA ASN A 76 -8.37 -4.99 10.74
C ASN A 76 -7.77 -4.21 9.55
N ALA A 77 -6.68 -4.69 8.96
CA ALA A 77 -5.93 -3.92 7.97
C ALA A 77 -5.15 -4.79 6.98
N VAL A 78 -4.93 -4.20 5.81
CA VAL A 78 -3.93 -4.61 4.82
C VAL A 78 -2.67 -3.78 5.06
N TYR A 79 -1.54 -4.44 5.19
CA TYR A 79 -0.22 -3.83 5.19
C TYR A 79 0.42 -4.09 3.84
N VAL A 80 0.80 -3.03 3.14
CA VAL A 80 1.53 -3.14 1.88
C VAL A 80 2.90 -2.51 2.02
N ALA A 81 3.89 -3.09 1.36
CA ALA A 81 5.22 -2.50 1.27
C ALA A 81 5.78 -2.59 -0.14
N GLY A 82 6.67 -1.66 -0.46
CA GLY A 82 7.26 -1.57 -1.80
C GLY A 82 8.28 -0.46 -1.93
N ILE A 83 8.39 0.09 -3.12
CA ILE A 83 9.35 1.13 -3.48
C ILE A 83 8.57 2.36 -3.95
N THR A 84 8.98 3.53 -3.47
CA THR A 84 8.44 4.82 -3.90
C THR A 84 9.53 5.71 -4.45
N LEU A 85 9.30 6.33 -5.61
CA LEU A 85 10.14 7.44 -6.10
C LEU A 85 9.51 8.81 -5.79
N SER A 86 8.34 8.79 -5.14
CA SER A 86 7.51 9.94 -4.87
C SER A 86 7.85 10.60 -3.54
N ASN A 87 7.79 11.93 -3.49
CA ASN A 87 7.86 12.69 -2.23
C ASN A 87 6.49 13.18 -1.74
N SER A 88 5.41 12.74 -2.41
CA SER A 88 4.04 13.18 -2.16
C SER A 88 3.07 11.99 -2.06
N LEU A 89 3.39 11.00 -1.22
CA LEU A 89 2.50 9.83 -1.04
C LEU A 89 1.15 10.25 -0.41
N PRO A 90 0.06 9.51 -0.68
CA PRO A 90 -1.30 9.94 -0.34
C PRO A 90 -1.59 10.16 1.14
N VAL A 91 -0.74 9.64 2.05
CA VAL A 91 -0.89 9.81 3.50
C VAL A 91 0.50 9.78 4.17
N ILE A 92 0.82 10.81 4.97
CA ILE A 92 2.10 10.92 5.69
C ILE A 92 1.81 11.26 7.16
N SER A 93 1.25 10.31 7.90
CA SER A 93 1.11 10.41 9.35
C SER A 93 1.51 9.09 10.01
N GLY A 94 2.11 9.17 11.21
CA GLY A 94 2.44 8.02 12.06
C GLY A 94 3.62 7.14 11.61
N GLY A 95 4.37 7.56 10.59
CA GLY A 95 5.57 6.88 10.10
C GLY A 95 6.85 7.16 10.88
N ALA A 96 7.82 6.24 10.90
CA ALA A 96 9.16 6.57 11.45
C ALA A 96 9.98 7.46 10.51
N GLN A 97 9.70 7.44 9.20
CA GLN A 97 10.22 8.39 8.24
C GLN A 97 9.07 9.06 7.47
N SER A 98 8.84 10.33 7.77
CA SER A 98 7.80 11.15 7.13
C SER A 98 8.30 11.91 5.90
N THR A 99 9.60 11.92 5.64
CA THR A 99 10.22 12.64 4.52
C THR A 99 10.92 11.68 3.60
N TYR A 100 10.67 11.79 2.30
CA TYR A 100 11.42 11.09 1.27
C TYR A 100 12.92 11.43 1.35
N GLY A 101 13.74 10.43 1.66
CA GLY A 101 15.19 10.51 1.73
C GLY A 101 15.86 10.34 0.37
N GLY A 102 15.28 9.50 -0.49
CA GLY A 102 15.73 9.25 -1.84
C GLY A 102 17.10 8.57 -1.95
N GLY A 103 17.61 8.47 -3.17
CA GLY A 103 18.91 7.88 -3.48
C GLY A 103 19.29 8.04 -4.95
N ILE A 104 20.59 7.93 -5.26
CA ILE A 104 21.13 8.15 -6.62
C ILE A 104 20.65 7.08 -7.62
N TYR A 105 20.32 5.88 -7.13
CA TYR A 105 19.98 4.70 -7.95
C TYR A 105 18.61 4.09 -7.64
N GLY A 106 17.80 4.74 -6.81
CA GLY A 106 16.50 4.22 -6.39
C GLY A 106 15.83 5.15 -5.39
N GLY A 107 14.52 4.99 -5.23
CA GLY A 107 13.78 5.72 -4.21
C GLY A 107 13.73 4.96 -2.89
N ASP A 108 12.85 5.40 -2.01
CA ASP A 108 12.74 4.86 -0.66
C ASP A 108 11.92 3.57 -0.66
N ALA A 109 12.12 2.77 0.39
CA ALA A 109 11.10 1.81 0.75
C ALA A 109 9.80 2.57 1.08
N MET A 110 8.67 1.87 1.09
CA MET A 110 7.47 2.42 1.72
C MET A 110 6.70 1.30 2.38
N ILE A 111 5.93 1.66 3.40
CA ILE A 111 4.94 0.80 4.02
C ILE A 111 3.68 1.60 4.31
N ALA A 112 2.52 1.02 4.01
CA ALA A 112 1.22 1.61 4.25
C ALA A 112 0.29 0.63 4.96
N LYS A 113 -0.43 1.13 5.96
CA LYS A 113 -1.51 0.43 6.64
C LYS A 113 -2.84 0.94 6.11
N ILE A 114 -3.56 0.08 5.41
CA ILE A 114 -4.77 0.38 4.66
C ILE A 114 -5.96 -0.39 5.26
N PRO A 115 -7.15 0.21 5.39
CA PRO A 115 -8.36 -0.50 5.80
C PRO A 115 -8.71 -1.67 4.85
N LEU A 116 -9.28 -2.74 5.39
CA LEU A 116 -9.76 -3.89 4.59
C LEU A 116 -10.82 -3.53 3.55
N SER A 117 -11.48 -2.38 3.69
CA SER A 117 -12.48 -1.90 2.74
C SER A 117 -11.85 -1.24 1.50
N LEU A 118 -10.59 -0.80 1.58
CA LEU A 118 -9.91 0.06 0.58
C LEU A 118 -10.63 1.39 0.29
N ASN A 119 -11.63 1.75 1.09
CA ASN A 119 -12.34 3.02 1.08
C ASN A 119 -12.04 3.82 2.37
N SER A 120 -12.44 5.09 2.41
CA SER A 120 -11.93 6.11 3.33
C SER A 120 -12.02 5.76 4.83
N GLN A 121 -10.88 5.41 5.42
CA GLN A 121 -10.14 6.15 6.47
C GLN A 121 -8.78 5.44 6.66
N ILE A 122 -7.73 5.86 5.95
CA ILE A 122 -6.39 5.30 6.17
C ILE A 122 -5.91 5.66 7.58
N ILE A 123 -5.32 4.67 8.25
CA ILE A 123 -4.84 4.82 9.62
C ILE A 123 -3.38 5.30 9.67
N ASN A 124 -2.46 4.93 8.75
CA ASN A 124 -1.07 5.49 8.63
C ASN A 124 -0.29 4.99 7.37
N SER A 125 0.68 5.76 6.84
CA SER A 125 1.73 5.30 5.89
C SER A 125 3.05 6.08 5.99
N CYS A 126 4.16 5.50 5.52
CA CYS A 126 5.51 6.04 5.71
C CYS A 126 6.57 5.55 4.68
N TYR A 127 7.64 6.35 4.50
CA TYR A 127 8.79 6.07 3.62
C TYR A 127 9.80 5.08 4.22
N ASN A 128 9.70 4.77 5.51
CA ASN A 128 10.53 3.76 6.16
C ASN A 128 9.92 3.39 7.51
N LEU A 129 9.91 2.08 7.82
CA LEU A 129 9.40 1.41 9.04
C LEU A 129 8.37 2.23 9.84
N CYS A 130 7.09 1.89 9.77
CA CYS A 130 6.09 2.57 10.60
C CYS A 130 6.16 2.03 12.05
N LEU A 131 7.07 2.57 12.85
CA LEU A 131 7.06 2.40 14.31
C LEU A 131 6.55 3.69 14.96
N PRO A 132 5.56 3.64 15.87
CA PRO A 132 5.26 4.79 16.71
C PRO A 132 6.51 5.11 17.53
N SER A 133 6.85 6.39 17.58
CA SER A 133 8.00 6.88 18.35
C SER A 133 7.84 6.52 19.83
N ARG A 134 8.52 5.45 20.29
CA ARG A 134 9.18 5.28 21.62
C ARG A 134 9.47 3.80 21.90
N GLY A 135 10.76 3.46 22.02
CA GLY A 135 11.24 2.24 22.69
C GLY A 135 11.84 1.20 21.74
N GLY A 136 13.14 0.95 21.89
CA GLY A 136 13.96 0.20 20.93
C GLY A 136 13.63 -1.28 20.76
N TRP A 137 13.97 -1.79 19.57
CA TRP A 137 14.31 -3.15 19.09
C TRP A 137 13.70 -4.43 19.72
N ARG A 138 12.74 -4.35 20.63
CA ARG A 138 12.06 -5.49 21.24
C ARG A 138 10.55 -5.35 21.08
N SER A 139 10.02 -5.62 19.88
CA SER A 139 8.67 -6.18 19.69
C SER A 139 8.25 -6.16 18.22
N ILE A 140 8.87 -6.97 17.36
CA ILE A 140 8.25 -7.29 16.05
C ILE A 140 7.16 -8.36 16.24
N LEU A 141 7.27 -9.19 17.29
CA LEU A 141 6.33 -10.29 17.56
C LEU A 141 5.12 -9.91 18.43
N GLN A 142 5.09 -8.73 19.05
CA GLN A 142 4.04 -8.38 20.03
C GLN A 142 2.98 -7.40 19.49
N GLN A 143 3.07 -7.02 18.21
CA GLN A 143 2.10 -6.15 17.53
C GLN A 143 1.38 -6.86 16.37
N MET A 144 1.57 -8.19 16.28
CA MET A 144 0.87 -9.08 15.35
C MET A 144 -0.26 -9.89 16.03
N ASP A 145 -0.45 -9.69 17.35
CA ASP A 145 -1.58 -10.20 18.12
C ASP A 145 -2.69 -9.14 18.26
#